data_AF-A0A534RKS0-F1
#
_entry.id   AF-A0A534RKS0-F1
#
_cell.length_a   1.000
_cell.length_b   1.000
_cell.length_c   1.000
_cell.angle_alpha   90.00
_cell.angle_beta   90.00
_cell.angle_gamma   90.00
#
_symmetry.space_group_name_H-M   'P 1'
#
loop_
_entity.id
_entity.type
_entity.pdbx_description
1 polymer ?
#
loop_
_entity_poly.entity_id
_entity_poly.type
_entity_poly.pdbx_seq_one_letter_code
_entity_poly.pdbx_strand_id
1 'polypeptide(L)'
;MMTPSATDGVISASDVEKVIAAGKPAAPATEDTMAGRLVRERRKLTGIRKTSARRVQEAWQIIPHIVQMVDVDATALLATRSRLKAAVPSLTLNDLILQAAARVMAELPELNGTVEGDTLVFYQGVDVGFAVDTPRGLIVPVIRRADNLSVEELAAESQRLIEAARSGRLGPENIGGASLTVSNLGMFGIRAGTPVINLGEPILVFVGAVEDRPVVAEGQIVVRPMLTLSIAYDHRVADGVAAAQFTRGLKEGLGVGGWGLVRKEEAETVAVSPRRSLSASLNPNPQPLTPNPQRRGVQVVSEGSGYAVQVRSRGHAWALDEPVSDGGTDAGPDPVSAFLGALLSCLTISFKAAARRRKVTIERIEGRIHATPQGHVKDIAITLEVWSSDPEENIRALLEPAKRGCFVSGVLKPDLDFKVDLSVHSTRTKP
;
A
#
# COMPACT_ATOMS: atom_id res chain seq x y z
N MET A 1 11.20 63.47 -31.02
CA MET A 1 11.12 64.87 -30.56
C MET A 1 10.41 65.66 -31.65
N MET A 2 9.59 66.65 -31.28
CA MET A 2 8.96 67.54 -32.25
C MET A 2 9.88 68.74 -32.47
N THR A 3 10.10 69.12 -33.72
CA THR A 3 10.93 70.27 -34.09
C THR A 3 10.00 71.40 -34.53
N PRO A 4 10.08 72.62 -33.95
CA PRO A 4 9.33 73.78 -34.43
C PRO A 4 9.65 74.07 -35.89
N SER A 5 8.64 74.41 -36.71
CA SER A 5 8.90 74.91 -38.08
C SER A 5 9.17 76.41 -38.13
N ALA A 6 8.81 77.16 -37.07
CA ALA A 6 9.10 78.57 -36.91
C ALA A 6 10.46 78.80 -36.21
N THR A 7 11.16 79.85 -36.64
CA THR A 7 12.50 80.23 -36.12
C THR A 7 12.48 80.84 -34.72
N ASP A 8 11.31 81.10 -34.15
CA ASP A 8 11.12 81.52 -32.76
C ASP A 8 11.13 80.35 -31.76
N GLY A 9 11.16 79.10 -32.25
CA GLY A 9 11.16 77.90 -31.42
C GLY A 9 9.78 77.51 -30.87
N VAL A 10 8.71 78.19 -31.24
CA VAL A 10 7.35 77.88 -30.79
C VAL A 10 6.75 76.76 -31.65
N ILE A 11 6.31 75.68 -31.01
CA ILE A 11 5.63 74.57 -31.70
C ILE A 11 4.25 75.06 -32.12
N SER A 12 4.02 75.18 -33.44
CA SER A 12 2.75 75.61 -34.01
C SER A 12 1.73 74.47 -34.06
N ALA A 13 0.44 74.79 -34.19
CA ALA A 13 -0.60 73.79 -34.48
C ALA A 13 -0.26 72.97 -35.74
N SER A 14 0.33 73.60 -36.76
CA SER A 14 0.77 72.90 -37.98
C SER A 14 1.90 71.89 -37.74
N ASP A 15 2.72 72.08 -36.71
CA ASP A 15 3.79 71.13 -36.35
C ASP A 15 3.23 69.92 -35.61
N VAL A 16 2.20 70.14 -34.77
CA VAL A 16 1.41 69.07 -34.16
C VAL A 16 0.71 68.25 -35.24
N GLU A 17 0.02 68.90 -36.18
CA GLU A 17 -0.68 68.26 -37.30
C GLU A 17 0.26 67.48 -38.22
N LYS A 18 1.44 68.04 -38.58
CA LYS A 18 2.45 67.32 -39.37
C LYS A 18 2.98 66.08 -38.66
N VAL A 19 3.20 66.14 -37.34
CA VAL A 19 3.67 64.99 -36.56
C VAL A 19 2.58 63.93 -36.41
N ILE A 20 1.30 64.33 -36.30
CA ILE A 20 0.15 63.41 -36.32
C ILE A 20 0.00 62.75 -37.71
N ALA A 21 0.11 63.52 -38.79
CA ALA A 21 -0.01 63.02 -40.16
C ALA A 21 1.18 62.15 -40.59
N ALA A 22 2.40 62.45 -40.11
CA ALA A 22 3.58 61.59 -40.29
C ALA A 22 3.59 60.38 -39.34
N GLY A 23 2.78 60.43 -38.27
CA GLY A 23 2.55 59.36 -37.32
C GLY A 23 1.76 58.22 -37.95
N LYS A 24 2.42 57.40 -38.77
CA LYS A 24 1.87 56.14 -39.28
C LYS A 24 1.31 55.36 -38.08
N PRO A 25 -0.01 55.10 -38.02
CA PRO A 25 -0.61 54.47 -36.84
C PRO A 25 0.10 53.15 -36.59
N ALA A 26 0.59 52.96 -35.37
CA ALA A 26 1.19 51.71 -34.97
C ALA A 26 0.13 50.62 -35.19
N ALA A 27 0.43 49.67 -36.08
CA ALA A 27 -0.44 48.53 -36.30
C ALA A 27 -0.71 47.87 -34.93
N PRO A 28 -1.97 47.52 -34.61
CA PRO A 28 -2.27 46.90 -33.32
C PRO A 28 -1.36 45.70 -33.14
N ALA A 29 -0.64 45.65 -32.02
CA ALA A 29 0.30 44.58 -31.75
C ALA A 29 -0.45 43.26 -31.81
N THR A 30 -0.22 42.47 -32.87
CA THR A 30 -0.90 41.19 -33.07
C THR A 30 -0.55 40.30 -31.90
N GLU A 31 -1.55 39.99 -31.07
CA GLU A 31 -1.36 39.18 -29.88
C GLU A 31 -0.73 37.83 -30.28
N ASP A 32 0.38 37.46 -29.62
CA ASP A 32 1.04 36.18 -29.90
C ASP A 32 0.05 35.06 -29.59
N THR A 33 -0.39 34.37 -30.64
CA THR A 33 -1.43 33.36 -30.59
C THR A 33 -0.95 32.07 -31.23
N MET A 34 -1.28 30.95 -30.60
CA MET A 34 -1.01 29.60 -31.12
C MET A 34 -2.31 28.81 -31.06
N ALA A 35 -2.75 28.28 -32.21
CA ALA A 35 -4.02 27.56 -32.35
C ALA A 35 -5.23 28.30 -31.73
N GLY A 36 -5.34 29.61 -31.98
CA GLY A 36 -6.44 30.46 -31.48
C GLY A 36 -6.39 30.80 -29.98
N ARG A 37 -5.27 30.53 -29.29
CA ARG A 37 -5.09 30.87 -27.86
C ARG A 37 -3.94 31.84 -27.66
N LEU A 38 -4.14 32.81 -26.76
CA LEU A 38 -3.09 33.73 -26.32
C LEU A 38 -1.91 32.97 -25.70
N VAL A 39 -0.70 33.26 -26.18
CA VAL A 39 0.55 32.69 -25.69
C VAL A 39 1.01 33.48 -24.48
N ARG A 40 0.94 32.85 -23.30
CA ARG A 40 1.42 33.44 -22.04
C ARG A 40 2.94 33.69 -22.05
N GLU A 41 3.71 32.74 -22.60
CA GLU A 41 5.18 32.79 -22.57
C GLU A 41 5.79 31.79 -23.56
N ARG A 42 6.96 32.12 -24.14
CA ARG A 42 7.79 31.18 -24.92
C ARG A 42 9.15 30.99 -24.24
N ARG A 43 9.46 29.78 -23.76
CA ARG A 43 10.78 29.42 -23.19
C ARG A 43 11.52 28.45 -24.12
N LYS A 44 12.77 28.77 -24.46
CA LYS A 44 13.66 27.86 -25.22
C LYS A 44 14.18 26.76 -24.30
N LEU A 45 14.18 25.51 -24.76
CA LEU A 45 14.82 24.40 -24.04
C LEU A 45 16.35 24.55 -24.10
N THR A 46 17.02 24.48 -22.95
CA THR A 46 18.47 24.62 -22.78
C THR A 46 19.05 23.49 -21.94
N GLY A 47 20.37 23.31 -22.01
CA GLY A 47 21.14 22.39 -21.16
C GLY A 47 20.56 20.97 -21.06
N ILE A 48 20.54 20.45 -19.83
CA ILE A 48 20.00 19.11 -19.49
C ILE A 48 18.58 18.94 -20.05
N ARG A 49 17.68 19.90 -19.84
CA ARG A 49 16.28 19.77 -20.27
C ARG A 49 16.11 19.61 -21.78
N LYS A 50 16.98 20.23 -22.61
CA LYS A 50 17.00 20.00 -24.06
C LYS A 50 17.47 18.58 -24.40
N THR A 51 18.52 18.10 -23.73
CA THR A 51 19.07 16.75 -23.94
C THR A 51 18.09 15.67 -23.51
N SER A 52 17.47 15.79 -22.33
CA SER A 52 16.49 14.84 -21.82
C SER A 52 15.25 14.77 -22.72
N ALA A 53 14.73 15.92 -23.17
CA ALA A 53 13.58 15.96 -24.09
C ALA A 53 13.87 15.19 -25.40
N ARG A 54 15.06 15.37 -25.99
CA ARG A 54 15.49 14.60 -27.17
C ARG A 54 15.61 13.11 -26.86
N ARG A 55 16.36 12.73 -25.82
CA ARG A 55 16.62 11.31 -25.50
C ARG A 55 15.35 10.53 -25.14
N VAL A 56 14.40 11.15 -24.43
CA VAL A 56 13.11 10.51 -24.11
C VAL A 56 12.25 10.33 -25.36
N GLN A 57 12.21 11.32 -26.26
CA GLN A 57 11.51 11.20 -27.54
C GLN A 57 12.11 10.09 -28.41
N GLU A 58 13.44 10.05 -28.50
CA GLU A 58 14.21 9.07 -29.26
C GLU A 58 14.02 7.65 -28.71
N ALA A 59 14.10 7.47 -27.38
CA ALA A 59 13.78 6.19 -26.72
C ALA A 59 12.36 5.72 -27.03
N TRP A 60 11.36 6.59 -26.88
CA TRP A 60 9.95 6.27 -27.15
C TRP A 60 9.68 5.87 -28.60
N GLN A 61 10.46 6.37 -29.56
CA GLN A 61 10.33 6.06 -30.98
C GLN A 61 11.03 4.76 -31.39
N ILE A 62 12.11 4.38 -30.71
CA ILE A 62 13.00 3.28 -31.13
C ILE A 62 12.79 2.00 -30.31
N ILE A 63 12.49 2.12 -29.01
CA ILE A 63 12.39 0.98 -28.10
C ILE A 63 10.92 0.51 -28.01
N PRO A 64 10.61 -0.75 -28.35
CA PRO A 64 9.30 -1.36 -28.10
C PRO A 64 9.18 -1.72 -26.61
N HIS A 65 8.82 -0.73 -25.81
CA HIS A 65 8.64 -0.86 -24.37
C HIS A 65 7.42 -1.74 -24.04
N ILE A 66 7.61 -2.78 -23.24
CA ILE A 66 6.52 -3.45 -22.51
C ILE A 66 6.76 -3.29 -21.01
N VAL A 67 5.67 -3.19 -20.22
CA VAL A 67 5.73 -3.00 -18.77
C VAL A 67 4.98 -4.14 -18.07
N GLN A 68 5.68 -4.87 -17.20
CA GLN A 68 5.09 -5.80 -16.24
C GLN A 68 4.92 -5.10 -14.90
N MET A 69 3.78 -5.30 -14.21
CA MET A 69 3.54 -4.72 -12.89
C MET A 69 3.32 -5.82 -11.86
N VAL A 70 3.96 -5.69 -10.70
CA VAL A 70 3.86 -6.69 -9.63
C VAL A 70 3.78 -6.04 -8.26
N ASP A 71 2.95 -6.61 -7.38
CA ASP A 71 2.89 -6.25 -5.97
C ASP A 71 3.84 -7.11 -5.13
N VAL A 72 4.53 -6.43 -4.20
CA VAL A 72 5.52 -6.96 -3.26
C VAL A 72 5.08 -6.62 -1.84
N ASP A 73 5.08 -7.61 -0.94
CA ASP A 73 4.96 -7.36 0.50
C ASP A 73 6.28 -6.78 1.00
N ALA A 74 6.28 -5.50 1.37
CA ALA A 74 7.46 -4.76 1.77
C ALA A 74 7.83 -4.98 3.24
N THR A 75 7.14 -5.85 3.98
CA THR A 75 7.40 -6.10 5.42
C THR A 75 8.86 -6.45 5.67
N ALA A 76 9.42 -7.41 4.91
CA ALA A 76 10.82 -7.83 5.05
C ALA A 76 11.83 -6.77 4.56
N LEU A 77 11.46 -5.98 3.55
CA LEU A 77 12.29 -4.87 3.06
C LEU A 77 12.41 -3.75 4.11
N LEU A 78 11.28 -3.36 4.72
CA LEU A 78 11.24 -2.41 5.84
C LEU A 78 11.97 -2.96 7.07
N ALA A 79 11.90 -4.28 7.30
CA ALA A 79 12.64 -5.00 8.32
C ALA A 79 14.16 -4.85 8.15
N THR A 80 14.65 -5.25 6.97
CA THR A 80 16.05 -5.18 6.57
C THR A 80 16.59 -3.76 6.74
N ARG A 81 15.86 -2.76 6.23
CA ARG A 81 16.22 -1.35 6.35
C ARG A 81 16.34 -0.94 7.82
N SER A 82 15.35 -1.27 8.66
CA SER A 82 15.32 -0.85 10.06
C SER A 82 16.48 -1.46 10.86
N ARG A 83 16.80 -2.74 10.60
CA ARG A 83 17.95 -3.45 11.19
C ARG A 83 19.28 -2.81 10.79
N LEU A 84 19.51 -2.60 9.49
CA LEU A 84 20.79 -2.12 8.97
C LEU A 84 21.01 -0.61 9.19
N LYS A 85 19.96 0.21 9.31
CA LYS A 85 20.05 1.67 9.53
C LYS A 85 20.85 2.05 10.80
N ALA A 86 20.93 1.17 11.79
CA ALA A 86 21.72 1.38 12.99
C ALA A 86 23.24 1.29 12.75
N ALA A 87 23.68 0.37 11.88
CA ALA A 87 25.08 0.20 11.48
C ALA A 87 25.45 1.13 10.30
N VAL A 88 24.47 1.45 9.45
CA VAL A 88 24.65 2.23 8.21
C VAL A 88 23.71 3.45 8.22
N PRO A 89 24.07 4.56 8.91
CA PRO A 89 23.18 5.71 9.08
C PRO A 89 22.75 6.40 7.79
N SER A 90 23.46 6.23 6.68
CA SER A 90 23.07 6.71 5.34
C SER A 90 21.91 5.90 4.74
N LEU A 91 21.86 4.58 4.98
CA LEU A 91 21.04 3.61 4.26
C LEU A 91 19.56 3.99 4.06
N THR A 92 19.12 4.01 2.81
CA THR A 92 17.74 4.28 2.43
C THR A 92 17.00 3.00 2.04
N LEU A 93 15.69 3.11 1.81
CA LEU A 93 14.93 2.01 1.19
C LEU A 93 15.39 1.76 -0.25
N ASN A 94 15.83 2.82 -0.93
CA ASN A 94 16.21 2.76 -2.34
C ASN A 94 17.49 1.97 -2.53
N ASP A 95 18.47 2.08 -1.63
CA ASP A 95 19.75 1.36 -1.71
C ASP A 95 19.56 -0.17 -1.66
N LEU A 96 18.62 -0.65 -0.83
CA LEU A 96 18.25 -2.07 -0.81
C LEU A 96 17.59 -2.53 -2.11
N ILE A 97 16.79 -1.67 -2.74
CA ILE A 97 16.17 -1.94 -4.05
C ILE A 97 17.23 -1.93 -5.16
N LEU A 98 18.17 -0.98 -5.12
CA LEU A 98 19.31 -0.91 -6.04
C LEU A 98 20.17 -2.18 -5.94
N GLN A 99 20.50 -2.62 -4.73
CA GLN A 99 21.27 -3.86 -4.54
C GLN A 99 20.50 -5.10 -5.02
N ALA A 100 19.22 -5.23 -4.66
CA ALA A 100 18.41 -6.37 -5.10
C ALA A 100 18.30 -6.42 -6.64
N ALA A 101 18.09 -5.28 -7.30
CA ALA A 101 18.03 -5.19 -8.75
C ALA A 101 19.39 -5.46 -9.42
N ALA A 102 20.50 -4.99 -8.83
CA ALA A 102 21.85 -5.30 -9.30
C ALA A 102 22.12 -6.82 -9.27
N ARG A 103 21.77 -7.45 -8.15
CA ARG A 103 21.98 -8.89 -7.93
C ARG A 103 21.12 -9.77 -8.85
N VAL A 104 19.84 -9.43 -9.02
CA VAL A 104 18.94 -10.17 -9.94
C VAL A 104 19.39 -10.05 -11.39
N MET A 105 19.92 -8.88 -11.80
CA MET A 105 20.53 -8.72 -13.13
C MET A 105 21.82 -9.56 -13.28
N ALA A 106 22.60 -9.72 -12.21
CA ALA A 106 23.81 -10.55 -12.24
C ALA A 106 23.51 -12.06 -12.40
N GLU A 107 22.35 -12.52 -11.91
CA GLU A 107 21.86 -13.89 -12.14
C GLU A 107 21.24 -14.11 -13.53
N LEU A 108 20.90 -13.03 -14.24
CA LEU A 108 20.25 -13.04 -15.56
C LEU A 108 21.10 -12.26 -16.58
N PRO A 109 22.35 -12.69 -16.87
CA PRO A 109 23.29 -11.95 -17.72
C PRO A 109 22.79 -11.75 -19.17
N GLU A 110 21.87 -12.60 -19.65
CA GLU A 110 21.18 -12.45 -20.93
C GLU A 110 20.23 -11.25 -20.99
N LEU A 111 19.88 -10.65 -19.85
CA LEU A 111 19.14 -9.38 -19.78
C LEU A 111 20.06 -8.17 -19.78
N ASN A 112 21.35 -8.33 -19.49
CA ASN A 112 22.32 -7.25 -19.37
C ASN A 112 22.92 -6.87 -20.73
N GLY A 113 22.10 -6.30 -21.62
CA GLY A 113 22.54 -5.94 -22.97
C GLY A 113 21.73 -4.84 -23.65
N THR A 114 22.12 -4.53 -24.88
CA THR A 114 21.47 -3.54 -25.75
C THR A 114 21.44 -4.03 -27.20
N VAL A 115 20.61 -3.41 -28.04
CA VAL A 115 20.59 -3.63 -29.48
C VAL A 115 21.45 -2.57 -30.17
N GLU A 116 22.44 -3.01 -30.94
CA GLU A 116 23.22 -2.18 -31.86
C GLU A 116 22.97 -2.64 -33.31
N GLY A 117 22.14 -1.91 -34.04
CA GLY A 117 21.74 -2.30 -35.39
C GLY A 117 20.89 -3.57 -35.41
N ASP A 118 21.47 -4.65 -35.94
CA ASP A 118 20.91 -6.01 -35.98
C ASP A 118 21.52 -6.95 -34.91
N THR A 119 22.44 -6.45 -34.09
CA THR A 119 23.24 -7.23 -33.16
C THR A 119 22.84 -6.96 -31.71
N LEU A 120 22.75 -8.02 -30.89
CA LEU A 120 22.64 -7.92 -29.44
C LEU A 120 24.03 -7.89 -28.80
N VAL A 121 24.28 -6.87 -27.99
CA VAL A 121 25.54 -6.66 -27.26
C VAL A 121 25.28 -6.85 -25.77
N PHE A 122 25.94 -7.82 -25.15
CA PHE A 122 25.80 -8.12 -23.72
C PHE A 122 27.05 -7.68 -22.93
N TYR A 123 26.84 -7.22 -21.70
CA TYR A 123 27.88 -6.64 -20.85
C TYR A 123 28.25 -7.55 -19.67
N GLN A 124 29.45 -7.35 -19.12
CA GLN A 124 29.95 -8.07 -17.94
C GLN A 124 29.92 -7.19 -16.69
N GLY A 125 29.41 -7.73 -15.59
CA GLY A 125 29.14 -6.95 -14.37
C GLY A 125 27.89 -6.09 -14.50
N VAL A 126 27.41 -5.54 -13.38
CA VAL A 126 26.12 -4.82 -13.35
C VAL A 126 26.33 -3.39 -12.86
N ASP A 127 26.02 -2.45 -13.75
CA ASP A 127 26.01 -1.02 -13.43
C ASP A 127 24.57 -0.57 -13.23
N VAL A 128 24.24 0.09 -12.10
CA VAL A 128 22.86 0.48 -11.80
C VAL A 128 22.69 1.99 -11.80
N GLY A 129 21.92 2.47 -12.77
CA GLY A 129 21.43 3.84 -12.85
C GLY A 129 20.34 4.09 -11.82
N PHE A 130 20.25 5.31 -11.29
CA PHE A 130 19.13 5.70 -10.44
C PHE A 130 18.71 7.15 -10.61
N ALA A 131 17.41 7.40 -10.64
CA ALA A 131 16.88 8.72 -10.97
C ALA A 131 16.99 9.69 -9.77
N VAL A 132 17.67 10.83 -9.97
CA VAL A 132 17.85 11.90 -8.97
C VAL A 132 17.28 13.21 -9.49
N ASP A 133 16.30 13.75 -8.76
CA ASP A 133 15.81 15.11 -9.02
C ASP A 133 16.81 16.17 -8.53
N THR A 134 17.02 17.19 -9.37
CA THR A 134 17.96 18.29 -9.10
C THR A 134 17.37 19.63 -9.58
N PRO A 135 17.84 20.78 -9.07
CA PRO A 135 17.38 22.10 -9.54
C PRO A 135 17.59 22.36 -11.05
N ARG A 136 18.41 21.55 -11.73
CA ARG A 136 18.69 21.65 -13.18
C ARG A 136 17.88 20.64 -14.02
N GLY A 137 17.03 19.84 -13.38
CA GLY A 137 16.26 18.75 -13.96
C GLY A 137 16.71 17.37 -13.47
N LEU A 138 15.98 16.34 -13.90
CA LEU A 138 16.27 14.94 -13.59
C LEU A 138 17.61 14.50 -14.20
N ILE A 139 18.44 13.84 -13.40
CA ILE A 139 19.71 13.24 -13.81
C ILE A 139 19.71 11.78 -13.36
N VAL A 140 20.34 10.89 -14.13
CA VAL A 140 20.54 9.48 -13.77
C VAL A 140 22.04 9.24 -13.54
N PRO A 141 22.56 9.43 -12.32
CA PRO A 141 23.85 8.87 -11.92
C PRO A 141 23.83 7.33 -11.98
N VAL A 142 25.01 6.74 -12.17
CA VAL A 142 25.23 5.29 -12.28
C VAL A 142 26.22 4.82 -11.23
N ILE A 143 25.81 3.83 -10.42
CA ILE A 143 26.68 3.08 -9.51
C ILE A 143 27.37 1.99 -10.33
N ARG A 144 28.70 2.06 -10.45
CA ARG A 144 29.50 1.10 -11.20
C ARG A 144 29.74 -0.17 -10.40
N ARG A 145 29.69 -1.34 -11.06
CA ARG A 145 29.90 -2.68 -10.48
C ARG A 145 29.08 -2.93 -9.21
N ALA A 146 27.83 -2.51 -9.23
CA ALA A 146 26.88 -2.65 -8.12
C ALA A 146 26.59 -4.12 -7.75
N ASP A 147 26.86 -5.06 -8.67
CA ASP A 147 26.90 -6.51 -8.41
C ASP A 147 27.89 -6.90 -7.30
N ASN A 148 29.01 -6.20 -7.20
CA ASN A 148 30.11 -6.53 -6.29
C ASN A 148 30.06 -5.78 -4.95
N LEU A 149 29.18 -4.77 -4.80
CA LEU A 149 29.18 -3.89 -3.63
C LEU A 149 28.39 -4.45 -2.45
N SER A 150 28.93 -4.25 -1.25
CA SER A 150 28.19 -4.44 0.00
C SER A 150 27.03 -3.43 0.11
N VAL A 151 26.11 -3.64 1.07
CA VAL A 151 25.00 -2.69 1.32
C VAL A 151 25.55 -1.33 1.77
N GLU A 152 26.60 -1.36 2.59
CA GLU A 152 27.33 -0.23 3.14
C GLU A 152 28.00 0.59 2.03
N GLU A 153 28.74 -0.09 1.14
CA GLU A 153 29.45 0.52 0.02
C GLU A 153 28.47 1.14 -0.98
N LEU A 154 27.41 0.42 -1.35
CA LEU A 154 26.38 0.91 -2.26
C LEU A 154 25.66 2.14 -1.68
N ALA A 155 25.33 2.14 -0.39
CA ALA A 155 24.67 3.28 0.26
C ALA A 155 25.60 4.50 0.43
N ALA A 156 26.91 4.29 0.59
CA ALA A 156 27.89 5.37 0.59
C ALA A 156 28.05 5.98 -0.81
N GLU A 157 28.12 5.13 -1.85
CA GLU A 157 28.28 5.56 -3.23
C GLU A 157 27.01 6.24 -3.79
N SER A 158 25.82 5.71 -3.48
CA SER A 158 24.56 6.36 -3.86
C SER A 158 24.45 7.77 -3.25
N GLN A 159 24.83 7.94 -1.97
CA GLN A 159 24.86 9.25 -1.33
C GLN A 159 25.88 10.19 -2.00
N ARG A 160 27.11 9.74 -2.26
CA ARG A 160 28.14 10.52 -2.97
C ARG A 160 27.62 11.02 -4.31
N LEU A 161 26.97 10.15 -5.08
CA LEU A 161 26.41 10.46 -6.38
C LEU A 161 25.21 11.43 -6.31
N ILE A 162 24.33 11.30 -5.30
CA ILE A 162 23.23 12.25 -5.05
C ILE A 162 23.78 13.66 -4.76
N GLU A 163 24.79 13.76 -3.90
CA GLU A 163 25.43 15.04 -3.55
C GLU A 163 26.17 15.65 -4.74
N ALA A 164 26.87 14.83 -5.54
CA ALA A 164 27.50 15.25 -6.78
C ALA A 164 26.49 15.73 -7.83
N ALA A 165 25.38 15.02 -8.03
CA ALA A 165 24.31 15.39 -8.96
C ALA A 165 23.65 16.72 -8.56
N ARG A 166 23.28 16.88 -7.29
CA ARG A 166 22.63 18.09 -6.74
C ARG A 166 23.55 19.31 -6.70
N SER A 167 24.80 19.14 -6.29
CA SER A 167 25.83 20.22 -6.36
C SER A 167 26.34 20.47 -7.77
N GLY A 168 25.97 19.62 -8.72
CA GLY A 168 26.29 19.74 -10.13
C GLY A 168 27.73 19.41 -10.52
N ARG A 169 28.43 18.65 -9.67
CA ARG A 169 29.82 18.17 -9.80
C ARG A 169 29.91 16.69 -10.21
N LEU A 170 28.82 16.12 -10.73
CA LEU A 170 28.79 14.75 -11.24
C LEU A 170 29.65 14.63 -12.50
N GLY A 171 30.71 13.83 -12.46
CA GLY A 171 31.61 13.59 -13.59
C GLY A 171 30.97 12.71 -14.67
N PRO A 172 31.37 12.83 -15.95
CA PRO A 172 30.80 12.07 -17.07
C PRO A 172 30.83 10.55 -16.87
N GLU A 173 31.85 10.03 -16.19
CA GLU A 173 32.05 8.61 -15.89
C GLU A 173 30.91 8.00 -15.04
N ASN A 174 30.19 8.84 -14.28
CA ASN A 174 29.07 8.42 -13.45
C ASN A 174 27.71 8.56 -14.15
N ILE A 175 27.65 8.74 -15.48
CA ILE A 175 26.39 8.99 -16.22
C ILE A 175 26.28 8.05 -17.43
N GLY A 176 25.16 7.35 -17.55
CA GLY A 176 24.81 6.51 -18.69
C GLY A 176 25.60 5.19 -18.79
N GLY A 177 25.14 4.31 -19.68
CA GLY A 177 25.68 2.96 -19.81
C GLY A 177 25.46 2.14 -18.54
N ALA A 178 24.21 2.11 -18.05
CA ALA A 178 23.80 1.24 -16.95
C ALA A 178 23.16 -0.05 -17.49
N SER A 179 23.33 -1.15 -16.79
CA SER A 179 22.62 -2.41 -17.02
C SER A 179 21.12 -2.29 -16.76
N LEU A 180 20.73 -1.40 -15.83
CA LEU A 180 19.34 -1.03 -15.58
C LEU A 180 19.26 0.32 -14.86
N THR A 181 18.09 0.96 -14.90
CA THR A 181 17.80 2.15 -14.07
C THR A 181 16.66 1.91 -13.08
N VAL A 182 16.82 2.37 -11.83
CA VAL A 182 15.74 2.43 -10.83
C VAL A 182 15.21 3.86 -10.71
N SER A 183 13.90 4.04 -10.85
CA SER A 183 13.21 5.33 -10.70
C SER A 183 12.14 5.25 -9.62
N ASN A 184 12.33 5.98 -8.52
CA ASN A 184 11.48 5.89 -7.35
C ASN A 184 10.65 7.16 -7.15
N LEU A 185 9.35 7.08 -7.45
CA LEU A 185 8.39 8.16 -7.21
C LEU A 185 7.43 7.86 -6.04
N GLY A 186 7.68 6.79 -5.28
CA GLY A 186 6.87 6.44 -4.11
C GLY A 186 6.82 7.53 -3.04
N MET A 187 7.86 8.35 -2.93
CA MET A 187 7.89 9.53 -2.04
C MET A 187 6.84 10.60 -2.39
N PHE A 188 6.30 10.58 -3.62
CA PHE A 188 5.24 11.47 -4.08
C PHE A 188 3.84 10.82 -4.02
N GLY A 189 3.71 9.63 -3.41
CA GLY A 189 2.46 8.88 -3.32
C GLY A 189 2.05 8.19 -4.64
N ILE A 190 2.92 8.13 -5.65
CA ILE A 190 2.61 7.47 -6.92
C ILE A 190 2.73 5.96 -6.73
N ARG A 191 1.62 5.24 -6.90
CA ARG A 191 1.59 3.77 -6.74
C ARG A 191 2.27 3.00 -7.87
N ALA A 192 2.03 3.37 -9.12
CA ALA A 192 2.59 2.70 -10.29
C ALA A 192 2.73 3.67 -11.46
N GLY A 193 3.56 3.32 -12.44
CA GLY A 193 3.77 4.13 -13.64
C GLY A 193 4.40 3.31 -14.77
N THR A 194 4.32 3.82 -15.99
CA THR A 194 4.95 3.22 -17.18
C THR A 194 6.15 4.07 -17.59
N PRO A 195 7.36 3.79 -17.07
CA PRO A 195 8.54 4.60 -17.36
C PRO A 195 9.02 4.38 -18.80
N VAL A 196 9.63 5.41 -19.39
CA VAL A 196 10.39 5.30 -20.65
C VAL A 196 11.81 4.90 -20.28
N ILE A 197 12.32 3.82 -20.85
CA ILE A 197 13.67 3.30 -20.62
C ILE A 197 14.69 4.25 -21.27
N ASN A 198 15.88 4.33 -20.70
CA ASN A 198 16.96 5.12 -21.28
C ASN A 198 17.55 4.40 -22.52
N LEU A 199 17.90 5.15 -23.56
CA LEU A 199 18.65 4.61 -24.70
C LEU A 199 19.94 3.92 -24.24
N GLY A 200 20.11 2.66 -24.63
CA GLY A 200 21.25 1.81 -24.29
C GLY A 200 21.07 0.96 -23.03
N GLU A 201 19.90 1.02 -22.38
CA GLU A 201 19.58 0.23 -21.19
C GLU A 201 18.42 -0.74 -21.52
N PRO A 202 18.46 -2.01 -21.07
CA PRO A 202 17.44 -3.01 -21.37
C PRO A 202 16.23 -2.94 -20.43
N ILE A 203 16.41 -2.49 -19.18
CA ILE A 203 15.39 -2.52 -18.13
C ILE A 203 15.35 -1.20 -17.33
N LEU A 204 14.14 -0.73 -17.03
CA LEU A 204 13.90 0.34 -16.05
C LEU A 204 12.84 -0.09 -15.02
N VAL A 205 13.23 -0.08 -13.75
CA VAL A 205 12.38 -0.41 -12.59
C VAL A 205 11.75 0.86 -12.04
N PHE A 206 10.44 1.01 -12.20
CA PHE A 206 9.66 1.99 -11.46
C PHE A 206 9.32 1.46 -10.06
N VAL A 207 9.61 2.27 -9.03
CA VAL A 207 9.29 1.97 -7.63
C VAL A 207 8.16 2.89 -7.16
N GLY A 208 7.03 2.28 -6.82
CA GLY A 208 5.84 2.94 -6.30
C GLY A 208 5.92 3.32 -4.83
N ALA A 209 4.82 3.85 -4.31
CA ALA A 209 4.63 4.10 -2.89
C ALA A 209 4.52 2.78 -2.11
N VAL A 210 5.05 2.78 -0.89
CA VAL A 210 4.75 1.75 0.11
C VAL A 210 3.52 2.22 0.87
N GLU A 211 2.41 1.49 0.73
CA GLU A 211 1.13 1.83 1.35
C GLU A 211 0.54 0.61 2.07
N ASP A 212 -0.09 0.83 3.23
CA ASP A 212 -0.81 -0.21 3.96
C ASP A 212 -2.05 -0.63 3.16
N ARG A 213 -2.10 -1.89 2.73
CA ARG A 213 -3.20 -2.44 1.93
C ARG A 213 -3.79 -3.71 2.54
N PRO A 214 -5.12 -3.91 2.44
CA PRO A 214 -5.73 -5.21 2.72
C PRO A 214 -5.32 -6.20 1.62
N VAL A 215 -4.72 -7.32 2.01
CA VAL A 215 -4.29 -8.42 1.14
C VAL A 215 -4.71 -9.75 1.75
N VAL A 216 -4.87 -10.77 0.92
CA VAL A 216 -5.14 -12.14 1.40
C VAL A 216 -3.82 -12.82 1.69
N ALA A 217 -3.62 -13.26 2.94
CA ALA A 217 -2.52 -14.14 3.34
C ALA A 217 -3.12 -15.32 4.11
N GLU A 218 -2.74 -16.55 3.76
CA GLU A 218 -3.20 -17.78 4.45
C GLU A 218 -4.74 -17.89 4.58
N GLY A 219 -5.45 -17.42 3.55
CA GLY A 219 -6.92 -17.41 3.50
C GLY A 219 -7.59 -16.30 4.31
N GLN A 220 -6.83 -15.45 5.01
CA GLN A 220 -7.33 -14.33 5.82
C GLN A 220 -7.04 -12.97 5.16
N ILE A 221 -7.93 -11.99 5.34
CA ILE A 221 -7.65 -10.61 4.95
C ILE A 221 -6.81 -9.96 6.06
N VAL A 222 -5.56 -9.62 5.74
CA VAL A 222 -4.61 -8.95 6.62
C VAL A 222 -4.18 -7.61 6.01
N VAL A 223 -3.77 -6.66 6.85
CA VAL A 223 -3.13 -5.42 6.37
C VAL A 223 -1.62 -5.63 6.30
N ARG A 224 -1.02 -5.31 5.15
CA ARG A 224 0.44 -5.35 4.92
C ARG A 224 0.93 -4.05 4.28
N PRO A 225 2.16 -3.61 4.55
CA PRO A 225 2.81 -2.56 3.79
C PRO A 225 3.17 -3.10 2.40
N MET A 226 2.46 -2.67 1.37
CA MET A 226 2.58 -3.21 0.01
C MET A 226 3.18 -2.18 -0.94
N LEU A 227 4.15 -2.63 -1.74
CA LEU A 227 4.83 -1.86 -2.79
C LEU A 227 4.42 -2.40 -4.16
N THR A 228 4.13 -1.54 -5.13
CA THR A 228 4.03 -1.95 -6.55
C THR A 228 5.34 -1.60 -7.27
N LEU A 229 5.87 -2.55 -8.04
CA LEU A 229 6.96 -2.34 -8.99
C LEU A 229 6.41 -2.37 -10.42
N SER A 230 6.95 -1.52 -11.30
CA SER A 230 6.69 -1.61 -12.74
C SER A 230 8.01 -1.81 -13.48
N ILE A 231 8.18 -2.96 -14.10
CA ILE A 231 9.38 -3.36 -14.82
C ILE A 231 9.14 -3.08 -16.29
N ALA A 232 9.68 -1.96 -16.79
CA ALA A 232 9.72 -1.68 -18.22
C ALA A 232 10.95 -2.35 -18.83
N TYR A 233 10.79 -3.03 -19.96
CA TYR A 233 11.88 -3.67 -20.68
C TYR A 233 11.83 -3.42 -22.19
N ASP A 234 13.00 -3.43 -22.84
CA ASP A 234 13.12 -3.40 -24.30
C ASP A 234 12.82 -4.81 -24.84
N HIS A 235 11.69 -4.96 -25.54
CA HIS A 235 11.25 -6.26 -26.05
C HIS A 235 12.13 -6.84 -27.18
N ARG A 236 13.19 -6.12 -27.60
CA ARG A 236 14.22 -6.62 -28.51
C ARG A 236 15.35 -7.35 -27.78
N VAL A 237 15.60 -7.02 -26.51
CA VAL A 237 16.62 -7.68 -25.66
C VAL A 237 15.97 -8.78 -24.84
N ALA A 238 14.82 -8.49 -24.21
CA ALA A 238 14.13 -9.40 -23.31
C ALA A 238 12.75 -9.77 -23.85
N ASP A 239 12.41 -11.06 -23.91
CA ASP A 239 11.02 -11.46 -24.10
C ASP A 239 10.21 -11.36 -22.79
N GLY A 240 8.89 -11.60 -22.89
CA GLY A 240 8.01 -11.54 -21.72
C GLY A 240 8.32 -12.57 -20.63
N VAL A 241 9.00 -13.68 -20.93
CA VAL A 241 9.41 -14.70 -19.96
C VAL A 241 10.68 -14.28 -19.24
N ALA A 242 11.70 -13.82 -19.96
CA ALA A 242 12.95 -13.31 -19.38
C ALA A 242 12.68 -12.07 -18.49
N ALA A 243 11.84 -11.14 -18.95
CA ALA A 243 11.37 -10.02 -18.13
C ALA A 243 10.56 -10.48 -16.89
N ALA A 244 9.77 -11.56 -17.00
CA ALA A 244 9.04 -12.12 -15.87
C ALA A 244 9.97 -12.83 -14.86
N GLN A 245 11.08 -13.42 -15.30
CA GLN A 245 12.11 -13.99 -14.43
C GLN A 245 12.79 -12.89 -13.62
N PHE A 246 13.18 -11.77 -14.23
CA PHE A 246 13.69 -10.59 -13.50
C PHE A 246 12.64 -10.04 -12.53
N THR A 247 11.40 -9.88 -12.97
CA THR A 247 10.29 -9.39 -12.15
C THR A 247 10.04 -10.28 -10.93
N ARG A 248 10.11 -11.61 -11.10
CA ARG A 248 10.01 -12.60 -10.02
C ARG A 248 11.21 -12.51 -9.08
N GLY A 249 12.43 -12.55 -9.60
CA GLY A 249 13.66 -12.49 -8.80
C GLY A 249 13.72 -11.22 -7.93
N LEU A 250 13.33 -10.07 -8.49
CA LEU A 250 13.27 -8.80 -7.75
C LEU A 250 12.15 -8.79 -6.69
N LYS A 251 10.97 -9.36 -7.00
CA LYS A 251 9.90 -9.55 -6.00
C LYS A 251 10.36 -10.43 -4.83
N GLU A 252 11.02 -11.55 -5.14
CA GLU A 252 11.49 -12.51 -4.14
C GLU A 252 12.64 -11.94 -3.31
N GLY A 253 13.60 -11.24 -3.94
CA GLY A 253 14.72 -10.57 -3.26
C GLY A 253 14.29 -9.43 -2.32
N LEU A 254 13.15 -8.79 -2.58
CA LEU A 254 12.57 -7.74 -1.71
C LEU A 254 11.51 -8.29 -0.72
N GLY A 255 11.07 -9.53 -0.90
CA GLY A 255 10.00 -10.17 -0.13
C GLY A 255 10.48 -10.91 1.13
N VAL A 256 9.53 -11.56 1.81
CA VAL A 256 9.81 -12.37 3.01
C VAL A 256 10.68 -13.58 2.64
N GLY A 257 11.86 -13.67 3.24
CA GLY A 257 12.86 -14.71 2.96
C GLY A 257 13.83 -14.39 1.82
N GLY A 258 13.78 -13.18 1.24
CA GLY A 258 14.65 -12.78 0.13
C GLY A 258 16.14 -12.86 0.45
N TRP A 259 16.85 -13.70 -0.32
CA TRP A 259 18.31 -13.68 -0.55
C TRP A 259 19.19 -13.56 0.72
N GLY A 260 18.73 -14.11 1.85
CA GLY A 260 19.48 -14.10 3.12
C GLY A 260 19.60 -12.72 3.79
N LEU A 261 18.84 -11.70 3.36
CA LEU A 261 18.87 -10.38 4.01
C LEU A 261 18.27 -10.41 5.44
N VAL A 262 17.37 -11.36 5.70
CA VAL A 262 16.68 -11.62 6.99
C VAL A 262 16.29 -13.10 7.07
N ARG A 263 16.39 -13.76 8.23
CA ARG A 263 15.87 -15.13 8.43
C ARG A 263 14.34 -15.13 8.50
N LYS A 264 13.69 -16.25 8.17
CA LYS A 264 12.21 -16.33 8.11
C LYS A 264 11.54 -15.90 9.44
N GLU A 265 12.15 -16.26 10.56
CA GLU A 265 11.72 -15.92 11.94
C GLU A 265 11.87 -14.42 12.28
N GLU A 266 12.80 -13.72 11.63
CA GLU A 266 13.13 -12.33 11.93
C GLU A 266 12.21 -11.34 11.19
N ALA A 267 11.64 -11.72 10.04
CA ALA A 267 10.69 -10.90 9.29
C ALA A 267 9.40 -10.61 10.09
N GLU A 268 9.00 -11.54 10.95
CA GLU A 268 7.86 -11.38 11.87
C GLU A 268 8.17 -10.39 13.01
N THR A 269 9.44 -10.25 13.39
CA THR A 269 9.83 -9.37 14.52
C THR A 269 9.75 -7.88 14.21
N VAL A 270 9.90 -7.45 12.94
CA VAL A 270 9.84 -6.00 12.62
C VAL A 270 8.40 -5.48 12.44
N ALA A 271 7.41 -6.36 12.30
CA ALA A 271 6.02 -5.95 12.54
C ALA A 271 5.80 -5.44 13.98
N VAL A 272 6.74 -5.69 14.91
CA VAL A 272 6.66 -5.33 16.33
C VAL A 272 7.98 -4.74 16.84
N SER A 273 8.17 -3.42 16.71
CA SER A 273 9.13 -2.72 17.58
C SER A 273 8.73 -1.29 17.97
N PRO A 274 8.93 -0.86 19.23
CA PRO A 274 8.12 0.22 19.82
C PRO A 274 8.92 1.50 20.10
N ARG A 275 8.22 2.63 20.24
CA ARG A 275 8.82 3.83 20.85
C ARG A 275 8.99 3.62 22.36
N ARG A 276 10.19 3.97 22.87
CA ARG A 276 10.63 4.10 24.27
C ARG A 276 9.49 4.40 25.27
N SER A 277 9.45 3.85 26.49
CA SER A 277 10.39 2.98 27.23
C SER A 277 9.65 2.39 28.46
N LEU A 278 10.15 1.52 29.35
CA LEU A 278 11.50 1.31 29.90
C LEU A 278 11.77 -0.18 30.28
N SER A 279 12.80 -0.42 31.10
CA SER A 279 13.36 -1.72 31.53
C SER A 279 12.61 -2.45 32.64
N ALA A 280 12.51 -3.80 32.57
CA ALA A 280 13.19 -4.73 33.49
C ALA A 280 12.83 -6.21 33.23
N SER A 281 13.84 -7.09 33.38
CA SER A 281 13.81 -8.55 33.61
C SER A 281 12.72 -9.44 32.99
N LEU A 282 13.18 -10.53 32.35
CA LEU A 282 12.38 -11.75 32.18
C LEU A 282 11.82 -12.20 33.55
N ASN A 283 10.53 -12.53 33.58
CA ASN A 283 9.83 -13.07 34.75
C ASN A 283 9.04 -14.30 34.26
N PRO A 284 9.18 -15.50 34.85
CA PRO A 284 8.56 -16.75 34.35
C PRO A 284 7.04 -16.83 34.59
N ASN A 285 6.36 -15.68 34.66
CA ASN A 285 4.94 -15.56 34.89
C ASN A 285 4.41 -14.40 34.02
N PRO A 286 3.64 -14.66 32.95
CA PRO A 286 3.29 -13.65 31.96
C PRO A 286 2.30 -12.63 32.53
N GLN A 287 2.72 -11.37 32.67
CA GLN A 287 1.77 -10.30 32.97
C GLN A 287 0.96 -9.88 31.73
N PRO A 288 -0.30 -9.45 31.90
CA PRO A 288 -1.21 -9.29 30.77
C PRO A 288 -0.85 -8.08 29.90
N LEU A 289 -1.08 -8.22 28.59
CA LEU A 289 -1.07 -7.10 27.65
C LEU A 289 -1.95 -5.95 28.18
N THR A 290 -1.41 -4.72 28.20
CA THR A 290 -2.21 -3.54 28.52
C THR A 290 -3.38 -3.44 27.53
N PRO A 291 -4.65 -3.43 27.99
CA PRO A 291 -5.77 -3.53 27.06
C PRO A 291 -5.86 -2.28 26.18
N ASN A 292 -5.82 -2.45 24.86
CA ASN A 292 -6.39 -1.44 23.97
C ASN A 292 -7.91 -1.46 24.19
N PRO A 293 -8.52 -0.41 24.77
CA PRO A 293 -9.92 -0.44 25.17
C PRO A 293 -10.90 -0.55 23.98
N GLN A 294 -10.43 -0.34 22.76
CA GLN A 294 -11.22 -0.42 21.53
C GLN A 294 -11.15 -1.77 20.80
N ARG A 295 -10.23 -2.68 21.18
CA ARG A 295 -10.11 -4.01 20.54
C ARG A 295 -10.58 -5.13 21.47
N ARG A 296 -11.51 -5.96 20.98
CA ARG A 296 -11.92 -7.20 21.66
C ARG A 296 -11.05 -8.35 21.14
N GLY A 297 -10.09 -8.79 21.94
CA GLY A 297 -9.27 -9.96 21.64
C GLY A 297 -9.91 -11.25 22.14
N VAL A 298 -9.78 -12.30 21.35
CA VAL A 298 -10.01 -13.70 21.74
C VAL A 298 -8.75 -14.46 21.33
N GLN A 299 -8.20 -15.26 22.23
CA GLN A 299 -7.07 -16.16 21.97
C GLN A 299 -7.57 -17.60 22.07
N VAL A 300 -7.04 -18.48 21.23
CA VAL A 300 -7.29 -19.93 21.30
C VAL A 300 -5.95 -20.64 21.45
N VAL A 301 -5.89 -21.63 22.33
CA VAL A 301 -4.70 -22.46 22.58
C VAL A 301 -5.13 -23.94 22.49
N SER A 302 -4.37 -24.77 21.78
CA SER A 302 -4.57 -26.22 21.74
C SER A 302 -3.31 -26.91 22.23
N GLU A 303 -3.46 -27.92 23.09
CA GLU A 303 -2.35 -28.68 23.70
C GLU A 303 -2.69 -30.17 23.65
N GLY A 304 -1.77 -30.99 23.12
CA GLY A 304 -1.96 -32.44 23.00
C GLY A 304 -2.61 -32.91 21.70
N SER A 305 -3.20 -34.09 21.73
CA SER A 305 -3.88 -34.74 20.59
C SER A 305 -5.39 -34.80 20.81
N GLY A 306 -6.16 -34.28 19.86
CA GLY A 306 -7.63 -34.16 19.91
C GLY A 306 -8.08 -32.86 19.28
N TYR A 307 -9.36 -32.51 19.44
CA TYR A 307 -9.94 -31.25 18.94
C TYR A 307 -10.21 -30.21 20.06
N ALA A 308 -9.94 -30.56 21.31
CA ALA A 308 -10.12 -29.68 22.46
C ALA A 308 -9.20 -28.45 22.41
N VAL A 309 -9.78 -27.27 22.59
CA VAL A 309 -9.08 -25.98 22.63
C VAL A 309 -9.53 -25.12 23.80
N GLN A 310 -8.59 -24.40 24.41
CA GLN A 310 -8.84 -23.41 25.45
C GLN A 310 -8.95 -22.02 24.84
N VAL A 311 -10.15 -21.45 24.91
CA VAL A 311 -10.46 -20.10 24.44
C VAL A 311 -10.34 -19.12 25.61
N ARG A 312 -9.69 -17.98 25.39
CA ARG A 312 -9.48 -16.91 26.37
C ARG A 312 -9.93 -15.57 25.82
N SER A 313 -10.73 -14.82 26.57
CA SER A 313 -11.05 -13.43 26.25
C SER A 313 -11.16 -12.59 27.53
N ARG A 314 -10.34 -11.54 27.62
CA ARG A 314 -10.16 -10.73 28.84
C ARG A 314 -9.79 -11.64 30.02
N GLY A 315 -10.51 -11.56 31.14
CA GLY A 315 -10.32 -12.42 32.31
C GLY A 315 -11.11 -13.74 32.29
N HIS A 316 -11.69 -14.13 31.15
CA HIS A 316 -12.48 -15.35 31.01
C HIS A 316 -11.74 -16.39 30.18
N ALA A 317 -11.84 -17.66 30.57
CA ALA A 317 -11.39 -18.81 29.82
C ALA A 317 -12.49 -19.88 29.78
N TRP A 318 -12.62 -20.60 28.66
CA TRP A 318 -13.54 -21.72 28.49
C TRP A 318 -13.01 -22.68 27.42
N ALA A 319 -13.42 -23.95 27.48
CA ALA A 319 -13.08 -24.94 26.47
C ALA A 319 -14.09 -24.89 25.30
N LEU A 320 -13.61 -25.22 24.10
CA LEU A 320 -14.40 -25.71 22.96
C LEU A 320 -13.81 -27.05 22.54
N ASP A 321 -14.63 -27.98 22.08
CA ASP A 321 -14.20 -29.32 21.67
C ASP A 321 -15.26 -29.96 20.77
N GLU A 322 -14.88 -30.94 19.97
CA GLU A 322 -15.86 -31.77 19.26
C GLU A 322 -16.40 -32.86 20.20
N PRO A 323 -17.62 -33.39 19.96
CA PRO A 323 -18.12 -34.52 20.71
C PRO A 323 -17.29 -35.79 20.45
N VAL A 324 -17.35 -36.76 21.36
CA VAL A 324 -16.61 -38.03 21.24
C VAL A 324 -16.94 -38.80 19.95
N SER A 325 -18.16 -38.64 19.41
CA SER A 325 -18.59 -39.22 18.13
C SER A 325 -17.74 -38.76 16.94
N ASP A 326 -17.25 -37.53 16.99
CA ASP A 326 -16.55 -36.85 15.90
C ASP A 326 -15.03 -36.71 16.18
N GLY A 327 -14.54 -37.45 17.18
CA GLY A 327 -13.12 -37.58 17.51
C GLY A 327 -12.58 -36.56 18.52
N GLY A 328 -13.45 -35.74 19.12
CA GLY A 328 -13.08 -34.87 20.24
C GLY A 328 -13.18 -35.58 21.60
N THR A 329 -13.09 -34.81 22.68
CA THR A 329 -13.12 -35.32 24.07
C THR A 329 -14.35 -34.88 24.87
N ASP A 330 -15.31 -34.16 24.25
CA ASP A 330 -16.49 -33.57 24.89
C ASP A 330 -16.14 -32.67 26.09
N ALA A 331 -14.96 -32.03 26.05
CA ALA A 331 -14.46 -31.15 27.12
C ALA A 331 -15.10 -29.74 27.11
N GLY A 332 -15.88 -29.42 26.08
CA GLY A 332 -16.61 -28.17 25.89
C GLY A 332 -17.56 -28.30 24.70
N PRO A 333 -18.45 -27.33 24.46
CA PRO A 333 -19.33 -27.34 23.30
C PRO A 333 -18.54 -27.20 22.00
N ASP A 334 -19.09 -27.76 20.93
CA ASP A 334 -18.53 -27.62 19.58
C ASP A 334 -18.52 -26.16 19.11
N PRO A 335 -17.66 -25.79 18.15
CA PRO A 335 -17.56 -24.42 17.67
C PRO A 335 -18.87 -23.83 17.12
N VAL A 336 -19.76 -24.67 16.56
CA VAL A 336 -21.07 -24.23 16.06
C VAL A 336 -22.01 -23.96 17.24
N SER A 337 -22.15 -24.88 18.19
CA SER A 337 -22.95 -24.68 19.41
C SER A 337 -22.49 -23.47 20.21
N ALA A 338 -21.18 -23.24 20.32
CA ALA A 338 -20.63 -22.06 20.97
C ALA A 338 -20.93 -20.77 20.21
N PHE A 339 -20.87 -20.77 18.88
CA PHE A 339 -21.29 -19.64 18.06
C PHE A 339 -22.79 -19.34 18.21
N LEU A 340 -23.64 -20.37 18.19
CA LEU A 340 -25.09 -20.24 18.41
C LEU A 340 -25.39 -19.68 19.81
N GLY A 341 -24.68 -20.13 20.84
CA GLY A 341 -24.75 -19.55 22.19
C GLY A 341 -24.34 -18.06 22.24
N ALA A 342 -23.29 -17.68 21.51
CA ALA A 342 -22.85 -16.28 21.39
C ALA A 342 -23.88 -15.40 20.66
N LEU A 343 -24.50 -15.92 19.59
CA LEU A 343 -25.56 -15.24 18.84
C LEU A 343 -26.83 -15.05 19.69
N LEU A 344 -27.30 -16.12 20.33
CA LEU A 344 -28.50 -16.10 21.18
C LEU A 344 -28.33 -15.18 22.39
N SER A 345 -27.19 -15.25 23.08
CA SER A 345 -26.90 -14.38 24.22
C SER A 345 -26.79 -12.90 23.79
N CYS A 346 -26.17 -12.60 22.64
CA CYS A 346 -26.10 -11.24 22.12
C CYS A 346 -27.50 -10.68 21.79
N LEU A 347 -28.37 -11.48 21.16
CA LEU A 347 -29.75 -11.10 20.88
C LEU A 347 -30.56 -10.86 22.18
N THR A 348 -30.43 -11.76 23.15
CA THR A 348 -31.08 -11.63 24.48
C THR A 348 -30.64 -10.37 25.22
N ILE A 349 -29.35 -10.05 25.21
CA ILE A 349 -28.80 -8.81 25.78
C ILE A 349 -29.37 -7.58 25.07
N SER A 350 -29.42 -7.60 23.74
CA SER A 350 -29.99 -6.51 22.94
C SER A 350 -31.49 -6.33 23.17
N PHE A 351 -32.23 -7.41 23.40
CA PHE A 351 -33.65 -7.36 23.75
C PHE A 351 -33.87 -6.68 25.11
N LYS A 352 -33.11 -7.07 26.14
CA LYS A 352 -33.14 -6.41 27.46
C LYS A 352 -32.68 -4.94 27.40
N ALA A 353 -31.71 -4.61 26.53
CA ALA A 353 -31.28 -3.24 26.31
C ALA A 353 -32.35 -2.38 25.62
N ALA A 354 -33.08 -2.94 24.64
CA ALA A 354 -34.23 -2.29 24.01
C ALA A 354 -35.36 -2.05 25.02
N ALA A 355 -35.69 -3.05 25.84
CA ALA A 355 -36.69 -2.95 26.91
C ALA A 355 -36.36 -1.79 27.87
N ARG A 356 -35.13 -1.76 28.39
CA ARG A 356 -34.66 -0.72 29.31
C ARG A 356 -34.75 0.69 28.71
N ARG A 357 -34.40 0.87 27.42
CA ARG A 357 -34.53 2.17 26.73
C ARG A 357 -35.98 2.64 26.60
N ARG A 358 -36.92 1.71 26.48
CA ARG A 358 -38.37 1.99 26.38
C ARG A 358 -39.13 1.90 27.71
N LYS A 359 -38.42 1.70 28.83
CA LYS A 359 -39.00 1.51 30.18
C LYS A 359 -39.99 0.34 30.27
N VAL A 360 -39.76 -0.71 29.47
CA VAL A 360 -40.53 -1.95 29.48
C VAL A 360 -39.92 -2.94 30.47
N THR A 361 -40.76 -3.58 31.27
CA THR A 361 -40.40 -4.57 32.28
C THR A 361 -40.22 -5.95 31.64
N ILE A 362 -39.15 -6.67 32.01
CA ILE A 362 -38.93 -8.07 31.63
C ILE A 362 -38.46 -8.83 32.87
N GLU A 363 -39.35 -9.64 33.42
CA GLU A 363 -39.11 -10.48 34.60
C GLU A 363 -38.26 -11.71 34.24
N ARG A 364 -38.53 -12.35 33.10
CA ARG A 364 -37.73 -13.47 32.57
C ARG A 364 -37.71 -13.39 31.04
N ILE A 365 -36.59 -13.80 30.46
CA ILE A 365 -36.47 -14.06 29.02
C ILE A 365 -35.63 -15.33 28.87
N GLU A 366 -36.14 -16.26 28.07
CA GLU A 366 -35.46 -17.49 27.69
C GLU A 366 -35.34 -17.56 26.18
N GLY A 367 -34.28 -18.24 25.74
CA GLY A 367 -34.00 -18.42 24.33
C GLY A 367 -33.65 -19.88 24.06
N ARG A 368 -34.16 -20.41 22.96
CA ARG A 368 -33.67 -21.64 22.34
C ARG A 368 -33.16 -21.29 20.95
N ILE A 369 -32.08 -21.92 20.52
CA ILE A 369 -31.50 -21.72 19.19
C ILE A 369 -31.19 -23.09 18.59
N HIS A 370 -31.57 -23.25 17.33
CA HIS A 370 -31.31 -24.44 16.54
C HIS A 370 -30.75 -24.01 15.19
N ALA A 371 -29.89 -24.84 14.63
CA ALA A 371 -29.35 -24.70 13.29
C ALA A 371 -29.40 -26.06 12.61
N THR A 372 -29.66 -26.08 11.30
CA THR A 372 -29.63 -27.33 10.53
C THR A 372 -28.27 -27.48 9.84
N PRO A 373 -27.40 -28.41 10.28
CA PRO A 373 -26.12 -28.66 9.62
C PRO A 373 -26.31 -29.51 8.36
N GLN A 374 -25.82 -29.02 7.22
CA GLN A 374 -25.62 -29.81 6.00
C GLN A 374 -24.26 -29.46 5.39
N GLY A 375 -23.19 -29.91 6.07
CA GLY A 375 -21.80 -29.51 5.84
C GLY A 375 -21.50 -28.10 6.37
N HIS A 376 -22.26 -27.11 5.91
CA HIS A 376 -22.32 -25.78 6.52
C HIS A 376 -23.69 -25.55 7.15
N VAL A 377 -23.78 -24.60 8.08
CA VAL A 377 -25.06 -24.11 8.61
C VAL A 377 -25.81 -23.36 7.51
N LYS A 378 -27.04 -23.79 7.20
CA LYS A 378 -27.88 -23.20 6.14
C LYS A 378 -29.01 -22.30 6.67
N ASP A 379 -29.48 -22.59 7.87
CA ASP A 379 -30.55 -21.88 8.56
C ASP A 379 -30.26 -21.83 10.06
N ILE A 380 -30.76 -20.77 10.70
CA ILE A 380 -30.75 -20.57 12.15
C ILE A 380 -32.15 -20.14 12.58
N ALA A 381 -32.77 -20.93 13.45
CA ALA A 381 -34.04 -20.63 14.09
C ALA A 381 -33.83 -20.34 15.58
N ILE A 382 -34.32 -19.19 16.03
CA ILE A 382 -34.36 -18.80 17.44
C ILE A 382 -35.81 -18.72 17.91
N THR A 383 -36.10 -19.31 19.06
CA THR A 383 -37.34 -19.06 19.81
C THR A 383 -37.02 -18.27 21.06
N LEU A 384 -37.67 -17.13 21.26
CA LEU A 384 -37.61 -16.33 22.49
C LEU A 384 -38.93 -16.44 23.26
N GLU A 385 -38.87 -16.82 24.52
CA GLU A 385 -39.99 -16.80 25.47
C GLU A 385 -39.77 -15.65 26.46
N VAL A 386 -40.71 -14.71 26.56
CA VAL A 386 -40.57 -13.50 27.40
C VAL A 386 -41.73 -13.41 28.38
N TRP A 387 -41.43 -13.36 29.67
CA TRP A 387 -42.40 -13.15 30.74
C TRP A 387 -42.39 -11.69 31.16
N SER A 388 -43.54 -11.02 31.05
CA SER A 388 -43.67 -9.59 31.32
C SER A 388 -45.03 -9.19 31.92
N SER A 389 -44.99 -8.19 32.79
CA SER A 389 -46.18 -7.49 33.31
C SER A 389 -46.59 -6.29 32.44
N ASP A 390 -45.82 -5.94 31.41
CA ASP A 390 -46.19 -4.96 30.41
C ASP A 390 -47.05 -5.56 29.27
N PRO A 391 -47.86 -4.77 28.55
CA PRO A 391 -48.69 -5.25 27.44
C PRO A 391 -47.85 -5.92 26.32
N GLU A 392 -48.36 -7.02 25.77
CA GLU A 392 -47.66 -7.83 24.75
C GLU A 392 -47.19 -7.02 23.54
N GLU A 393 -47.97 -6.04 23.08
CA GLU A 393 -47.62 -5.13 21.98
C GLU A 393 -46.30 -4.38 22.26
N ASN A 394 -46.12 -3.89 23.49
CA ASN A 394 -44.89 -3.21 23.89
C ASN A 394 -43.68 -4.16 23.88
N ILE A 395 -43.89 -5.45 24.15
CA ILE A 395 -42.84 -6.48 24.15
C ILE A 395 -42.47 -6.85 22.71
N ARG A 396 -43.46 -7.11 21.85
CA ARG A 396 -43.24 -7.42 20.43
C ARG A 396 -42.54 -6.29 19.69
N ALA A 397 -42.85 -5.04 20.02
CA ALA A 397 -42.19 -3.86 19.47
C ALA A 397 -40.68 -3.77 19.77
N LEU A 398 -40.12 -4.58 20.69
CA LEU A 398 -38.68 -4.63 21.00
C LEU A 398 -37.87 -5.49 20.02
N LEU A 399 -38.49 -6.41 19.28
CA LEU A 399 -37.80 -7.43 18.49
C LEU A 399 -36.89 -6.83 17.40
N GLU A 400 -37.40 -5.91 16.57
CA GLU A 400 -36.62 -5.28 15.50
C GLU A 400 -35.51 -4.33 16.00
N PRO A 401 -35.71 -3.53 17.07
CA PRO A 401 -34.61 -2.90 17.80
C PRO A 401 -33.57 -3.90 18.34
N ALA A 402 -33.98 -5.07 18.82
CA ALA A 402 -33.08 -6.08 19.37
C ALA A 402 -32.22 -6.74 18.29
N LYS A 403 -32.81 -7.14 17.16
CA LYS A 403 -32.10 -7.65 15.97
C LYS A 403 -31.03 -6.66 15.49
N ARG A 404 -31.41 -5.38 15.29
CA ARG A 404 -30.47 -4.32 14.86
C ARG A 404 -29.40 -3.98 15.92
N GLY A 405 -29.66 -4.25 17.19
CA GLY A 405 -28.68 -4.09 18.28
C GLY A 405 -27.74 -5.28 18.45
N CYS A 406 -28.05 -6.44 17.86
CA CYS A 406 -27.25 -7.65 17.97
C CYS A 406 -26.04 -7.57 17.02
N PHE A 407 -24.87 -7.31 17.58
CA PHE A 407 -23.62 -7.22 16.82
C PHE A 407 -23.22 -8.57 16.20
N VAL A 408 -23.63 -9.70 16.77
CA VAL A 408 -23.29 -11.04 16.24
C VAL A 408 -24.13 -11.39 15.01
N SER A 409 -25.43 -11.05 14.99
CA SER A 409 -26.26 -11.29 13.79
C SER A 409 -25.84 -10.42 12.60
N GLY A 410 -25.21 -9.27 12.83
CA GLY A 410 -24.62 -8.43 11.78
C GLY A 410 -23.38 -9.01 11.10
N VAL A 411 -22.86 -10.15 11.56
CA VAL A 411 -21.72 -10.88 10.97
C VAL A 411 -22.19 -12.12 10.17
N LEU A 412 -23.48 -12.45 10.20
CA LEU A 412 -24.05 -13.53 9.40
C LEU A 412 -23.97 -13.19 7.90
N LYS A 413 -23.81 -14.21 7.05
CA LYS A 413 -23.80 -14.00 5.61
C LYS A 413 -25.18 -13.52 5.11
N PRO A 414 -25.25 -12.68 4.05
CA PRO A 414 -26.53 -12.17 3.53
C PRO A 414 -27.51 -13.24 3.02
N ASP A 415 -27.03 -14.44 2.71
CA ASP A 415 -27.76 -15.59 2.18
C ASP A 415 -28.19 -16.61 3.25
N LEU A 416 -27.88 -16.37 4.53
CA LEU A 416 -28.26 -17.26 5.62
C LEU A 416 -29.68 -16.95 6.14
N ASP A 417 -30.57 -17.94 6.15
CA ASP A 417 -31.93 -17.78 6.69
C ASP A 417 -31.89 -17.68 8.23
N PHE A 418 -32.20 -16.49 8.75
CA PHE A 418 -32.13 -16.17 10.18
C PHE A 418 -33.52 -15.76 10.69
N LYS A 419 -34.16 -16.65 11.46
CA LYS A 419 -35.53 -16.47 11.97
C LYS A 419 -35.54 -16.36 13.49
N VAL A 420 -36.40 -15.49 14.00
CA VAL A 420 -36.61 -15.27 15.43
C VAL A 420 -38.11 -15.22 15.71
N ASP A 421 -38.62 -16.30 16.32
CA ASP A 421 -39.97 -16.41 16.82
C ASP A 421 -40.04 -15.90 18.26
N LEU A 422 -41.08 -15.12 18.58
CA LEU A 422 -41.24 -14.48 19.89
C LEU A 422 -42.59 -14.85 20.51
N SER A 423 -42.53 -15.54 21.64
CA SER A 423 -43.65 -15.87 22.53
C SER A 423 -43.62 -14.94 23.74
N VAL A 424 -44.78 -14.41 24.14
CA VAL A 424 -44.92 -13.50 25.28
C VAL A 424 -45.92 -14.08 26.27
N HIS A 425 -45.53 -14.11 27.54
CA HIS A 425 -46.30 -14.66 28.65
C HIS A 425 -46.58 -13.56 29.67
N SER A 426 -47.85 -13.30 29.98
CA SER A 426 -48.19 -12.27 30.96
C SER A 426 -47.94 -12.76 32.39
N THR A 427 -47.25 -11.96 33.19
CA THR A 427 -47.02 -12.18 34.64
C THR A 427 -48.03 -11.47 35.52
N ARG A 428 -48.95 -10.66 34.95
CA ARG A 428 -50.01 -10.01 35.72
C ARG A 428 -50.91 -11.08 36.32
N THR A 429 -50.91 -11.21 37.64
CA THR A 429 -52.03 -11.78 38.37
C THR A 429 -53.28 -11.00 37.99
N LYS A 430 -54.29 -11.67 37.43
CA LYS A 430 -55.63 -11.09 37.31
C LYS A 430 -56.12 -10.70 38.71
N PRO A 431 -56.77 -9.53 38.86
CA PRO A 431 -57.40 -9.13 40.12
C PRO A 431 -58.55 -10.07 40.50
#